data_AF-E8WVJ5-F1
#
_entry.id   AF-E8WVJ5-F1
#
_cell.length_a   1.000
_cell.length_b   1.000
_cell.length_c   1.000
_cell.angle_alpha   90.00
_cell.angle_beta   90.00
_cell.angle_gamma   90.00
#
_symmetry.space_group_name_H-M   'P 1'
#
loop_
_entity.id
_entity.type
_entity.pdbx_description
1 polymer ?
#
loop_
_entity_poly.entity_id
_entity_poly.type
_entity_poly.pdbx_seq_one_letter_code
_entity_poly.pdbx_strand_id
1 'polypeptide(L)' 'MKTPRNLHGSKLVDHLVRCWGYRRAHQTGSHIHLRTDFPTGQTVIIPDHRPLKVGTLNSILDQVAYHRGVPRQDILRDL' A
#
# COMPACT_ATOMS: atom_id res chain seq x y z
N MET A 1 -16.74 3.26 -5.07
CA MET A 1 -16.60 2.14 -4.10
C MET A 1 -16.44 2.69 -2.69
N LYS A 2 -16.90 1.95 -1.67
CA LYS A 2 -16.57 2.24 -0.26
C LYS A 2 -15.12 1.83 0.01
N THR A 3 -14.27 2.79 0.37
CA THR A 3 -12.92 2.49 0.90
C THR A 3 -13.06 1.68 2.19
N PRO A 4 -12.28 0.60 2.40
CA PRO A 4 -12.35 -0.17 3.64
C PRO A 4 -11.94 0.71 4.83
N ARG A 5 -12.83 0.81 5.82
CA ARG A 5 -12.66 1.69 6.99
C ARG A 5 -11.90 1.05 8.17
N ASN A 6 -11.65 -0.26 8.10
CA ASN A 6 -11.00 -1.03 9.18
C ASN A 6 -9.83 -1.89 8.66
N LEU A 7 -9.03 -1.31 7.76
CA LEU A 7 -7.84 -1.97 7.22
C LEU A 7 -6.64 -1.71 8.14
N HIS A 8 -5.84 -2.74 8.40
CA HIS A 8 -4.58 -2.61 9.16
C HIS A 8 -3.43 -2.32 8.18
N GLY A 9 -2.43 -1.56 8.63
CA GLY A 9 -1.21 -1.31 7.86
C GLY A 9 -0.54 -2.59 7.37
N SER A 10 -0.31 -3.53 8.27
CA SER A 10 0.24 -4.87 7.97
C SER A 10 -0.52 -5.62 6.87
N LYS A 11 -1.86 -5.58 6.88
CA LYS A 11 -2.68 -6.23 5.85
C LYS A 11 -2.47 -5.61 4.46
N LEU A 12 -2.35 -4.28 4.39
CA LEU A 12 -2.01 -3.59 3.14
C LEU A 12 -0.60 -3.93 2.68
N VAL A 13 0.36 -4.00 3.61
CA VAL A 13 1.74 -4.37 3.32
C VAL A 13 1.80 -5.75 2.68
N ASP A 14 1.17 -6.75 3.31
CA ASP A 14 1.20 -8.13 2.82
C ASP A 14 0.55 -8.26 1.44
N HIS A 15 -0.54 -7.52 1.22
CA HIS A 15 -1.20 -7.48 -0.08
C HIS A 15 -0.32 -6.90 -1.19
N LEU A 16 0.34 -5.76 -0.94
CA LEU A 16 1.24 -5.16 -1.92
C LEU A 16 2.47 -6.02 -2.20
N VAL A 17 2.95 -6.75 -1.20
CA VAL A 17 4.05 -7.71 -1.40
C VAL A 17 3.60 -8.90 -2.26
N ARG A 18 2.45 -9.50 -1.94
CA ARG A 18 1.96 -10.72 -2.61
C ARG A 18 1.45 -10.46 -4.02
N CYS A 19 0.69 -9.40 -4.23
CA CYS A 19 -0.05 -9.17 -5.47
C CYS A 19 0.59 -8.09 -6.36
N TRP A 20 1.40 -7.20 -5.78
CA TRP A 20 1.91 -6.03 -6.49
C TRP A 20 3.44 -5.99 -6.59
N GLY A 21 4.15 -7.04 -6.18
CA GLY A 21 5.60 -7.15 -6.39
C GLY A 21 6.43 -6.16 -5.59
N TYR A 22 5.88 -5.61 -4.51
CA TYR A 22 6.66 -4.84 -3.54
C TYR A 22 7.47 -5.77 -2.64
N ARG A 23 8.54 -5.25 -2.04
CA ARG A 23 9.33 -5.94 -1.01
C ARG A 23 9.53 -5.00 0.17
N ARG A 24 9.56 -5.55 1.38
CA ARG A 24 9.91 -4.78 2.59
C ARG A 24 11.38 -4.40 2.52
N ALA A 25 11.68 -3.11 2.63
CA ALA A 25 13.04 -2.57 2.54
C ALA A 25 13.60 -2.22 3.93
N HIS A 26 12.82 -1.50 4.73
CA HIS A 26 13.20 -1.08 6.09
C HIS A 26 11.96 -0.79 6.93
N GLN A 27 12.13 -0.70 8.25
CA GLN A 27 11.09 -0.26 9.16
C GLN A 27 11.68 0.67 10.22
N THR A 28 11.06 1.86 10.37
CA THR A 28 11.43 2.85 11.39
C THR A 28 10.25 3.09 12.30
N GLY A 29 10.33 2.59 13.54
CA GLY A 29 9.19 2.57 14.44
C GLY A 29 8.02 1.79 13.83
N SER A 30 6.85 2.42 13.75
CA SER A 30 5.67 1.83 13.10
C SER A 30 5.60 2.03 11.59
N HIS A 31 6.57 2.70 10.94
CA HIS A 31 6.49 2.95 9.50
C HIS A 31 7.26 1.88 8.72
N ILE A 32 6.57 1.16 7.85
CA ILE A 32 7.13 0.12 6.98
C ILE A 32 7.39 0.70 5.60
N HIS A 33 8.64 0.61 5.13
CA HIS A 33 9.02 1.03 3.79
C HIS A 33 8.93 -0.17 2.84
N LEU A 34 8.07 -0.04 1.83
CA LEU A 34 7.98 -0.97 0.71
C LEU A 34 8.67 -0.40 -0.51
N ARG A 35 9.43 -1.24 -1.22
CA ARG A 35 10.08 -0.88 -2.48
C ARG A 35 9.69 -1.83 -3.60
N THR A 36 9.51 -1.29 -4.80
CA THR A 36 9.39 -2.03 -6.07
C THR A 36 10.37 -1.45 -7.07
N ASP A 37 10.86 -2.27 -8.00
CA ASP A 37 11.67 -1.82 -9.15
C ASP A 37 10.86 -1.82 -10.46
N PHE A 38 9.61 -2.30 -10.43
CA PHE A 38 8.69 -2.34 -11.57
C PHE A 38 7.48 -1.41 -11.38
N PRO A 39 7.00 -0.70 -12.43
CA PRO A 39 7.63 -0.54 -13.76
C PRO A 39 8.92 0.29 -13.71
N THR A 40 9.06 1.09 -12.66
CA THR A 40 10.29 1.81 -12.29
C THR A 40 10.47 1.73 -10.76
N GLY A 41 11.61 2.20 -10.25
CA GLY A 41 11.84 2.29 -8.81
C GLY A 41 10.80 3.16 -8.10
N GLN A 42 10.11 2.61 -7.10
CA GLN A 42 9.23 3.35 -6.20
C GLN A 42 9.39 2.86 -4.76
N THR A 43 9.32 3.81 -3.82
CA THR A 43 9.17 3.53 -2.39
C THR A 43 7.82 4.06 -1.88
N VAL A 44 7.11 3.25 -1.11
CA VAL A 44 5.85 3.59 -0.44
C VAL A 44 6.02 3.34 1.05
N ILE A 45 5.57 4.27 1.88
CA ILE A 45 5.66 4.17 3.35
C ILE A 45 4.27 3.90 3.90
N ILE A 46 4.14 2.83 4.69
CA ILE A 46 2.86 2.39 5.26
C ILE A 46 2.98 2.40 6.79
N PRO A 47 2.14 3.18 7.51
CA PRO A 47 2.11 3.10 8.96
C PRO A 47 1.42 1.81 9.43
N ASP A 48 2.09 1.10 10.31
CA ASP A 48 1.65 -0.16 10.92
C ASP A 48 0.84 0.11 12.19
N HIS A 49 -0.32 0.72 12.01
CA HIS A 49 -1.31 0.85 13.06
C HIS A 49 -2.71 0.45 12.56
N ARG A 50 -3.62 0.25 13.52
CA ARG A 50 -5.01 -0.13 13.26
C ARG A 50 -5.98 0.92 13.80
N PRO A 51 -7.00 1.33 13.04
CA PRO A 51 -7.10 1.20 11.58
C PRO A 51 -6.18 2.22 10.89
N LEU A 52 -5.81 1.95 9.64
CA LEU A 52 -5.33 3.00 8.74
C LEU A 52 -6.44 4.05 8.59
N LYS A 53 -6.08 5.32 8.79
CA LYS A 53 -7.01 6.42 8.51
C LYS A 53 -7.39 6.37 7.02
N VAL A 54 -8.66 6.60 6.70
CA VAL A 54 -9.16 6.55 5.31
C VAL A 54 -8.38 7.49 4.39
N GLY A 55 -8.01 8.68 4.87
CA GLY A 55 -7.16 9.61 4.13
C GLY A 55 -5.79 9.02 3.79
N THR A 56 -5.10 8.45 4.78
CA THR A 56 -3.82 7.77 4.61
C THR A 56 -3.92 6.60 3.63
N LEU A 57 -4.95 5.76 3.77
CA LEU A 57 -5.19 4.66 2.85
C LEU A 57 -5.39 5.16 1.42
N ASN A 58 -6.22 6.19 1.23
CA ASN A 58 -6.46 6.75 -0.10
C ASN A 58 -5.17 7.32 -0.71
N SER A 59 -4.36 8.06 0.06
CA SER A 59 -3.08 8.59 -0.41
C SER A 59 -2.12 7.48 -0.85
N ILE A 60 -2.04 6.38 -0.09
CA ILE A 60 -1.21 5.23 -0.46
C ILE A 60 -1.74 4.57 -1.75
N LEU A 61 -3.04 4.35 -1.85
CA LEU A 61 -3.66 3.76 -3.04
C LEU A 61 -3.46 4.64 -4.28
N ASP A 62 -3.57 5.97 -4.15
CA ASP A 62 -3.32 6.92 -5.22
C ASP A 62 -1.87 6.85 -5.70
N GLN A 63 -0.91 6.79 -4.77
CA GLN A 63 0.52 6.67 -5.07
C GLN A 63 0.85 5.37 -5.82
N VAL A 64 0.29 4.23 -5.39
CA VAL A 64 0.49 2.92 -6.04
C VAL A 64 -0.22 2.87 -7.39
N ALA A 65 -1.46 3.37 -7.46
CA ALA A 65 -2.27 3.39 -8.69
C ALA A 65 -1.59 4.21 -9.79
N TYR A 66 -1.11 5.40 -9.44
CA TYR A 66 -0.38 6.27 -10.35
C TYR A 66 0.89 5.61 -10.89
N HIS A 67 1.70 5.00 -10.03
CA HIS A 67 2.93 4.32 -10.44
C HIS A 67 2.69 3.11 -11.33
N ARG A 68 1.60 2.37 -11.09
CA ARG A 68 1.25 1.18 -11.86
C ARG A 68 0.43 1.46 -13.10
N GLY A 69 -0.11 2.67 -13.25
CA GLY A 69 -1.01 3.01 -14.36
C GLY A 69 -2.32 2.23 -14.30
N VAL A 70 -2.81 1.91 -13.09
CA VAL A 70 -4.05 1.14 -12.89
C VAL A 70 -5.05 1.90 -12.01
N PRO A 71 -6.36 1.62 -12.14
CA PRO A 71 -7.35 2.10 -11.17
C PRO A 71 -7.06 1.63 -9.74
N ARG A 72 -7.29 2.51 -8.75
CA ARG A 72 -7.24 2.16 -7.31
C ARG A 72 -8.02 0.90 -6.93
N GLN A 73 -9.11 0.65 -7.65
CA GLN A 73 -10.03 -0.45 -7.41
C GLN A 73 -9.36 -1.81 -7.63
N ASP A 74 -8.46 -1.88 -8.61
CA ASP A 74 -7.73 -3.12 -8.90
C ASP A 74 -6.75 -3.44 -7.79
N ILE A 75 -6.15 -2.42 -7.17
CA ILE A 75 -5.31 -2.60 -5.97
C ILE A 75 -6.10 -3.19 -4.80
N LEU A 76 -7.40 -2.96 -4.71
CA LEU A 76 -8.23 -3.47 -3.60
C LEU A 76 -8.92 -4.81 -3.88
N ARG A 77 -8.87 -5.34 -5.12
CA ARG A 77 -9.72 -6.44 -5.57
C ARG A 77 -9.58 -7.72 -4.73
N ASP A 78 -8.38 -8.00 -4.23
CA ASP A 78 -8.06 -9.22 -3.48
C ASP A 78 -7.58 -8.95 -2.03
N LEU A 79 -7.92 -7.77 -1.49
CA LEU A 79 -7.49 -7.30 -0.16
C LEU A 79 -8.39 -7.78 0.99
#